data_AF-A0A1N6KVQ3-F1
#
_entry.id   AF-A0A1N6KVQ3-F1
#
_cell.length_a   1.000
_cell.length_b   1.000
_cell.length_c   1.000
_cell.angle_alpha   90.00
_cell.angle_beta   90.00
_cell.angle_gamma   90.00
#
_symmetry.space_group_name_H-M   'P 1'
#
loop_
_entity.id
_entity.type
_entity.pdbx_description
1 polymer ?
#
loop_
_entity_poly.entity_id
_entity_poly.type
_entity_poly.pdbx_seq_one_letter_code
_entity_poly.pdbx_strand_id
1 'polypeptide(L)'
;MKRLDLRKDFIDIYRLVSERVGAFYPASNDGPGKGKRVKRIDLGYQFDQAGWVALVFDTRRDAQPDGQWNAHIQGNKLERPKWQAAAEANEVEPVLFTLPDGTRREIPPGSYDEFVTIFGDLLKGVLLKARLDGVFVDLPKSPRCELGVEEHEGAFGWPVYEERGRENLA
;
A
#
# COMPACT_ATOMS: atom_id res chain seq x y z
N MET A 1 2.94 -2.88 -26.85
CA MET A 1 2.64 -3.75 -25.69
C MET A 1 3.68 -3.57 -24.61
N LYS A 2 3.36 -2.70 -23.65
CA LYS A 2 4.11 -2.50 -22.41
C LYS A 2 4.14 -3.77 -21.55
N ARG A 3 5.19 -3.91 -20.74
CA ARG A 3 5.34 -4.99 -19.75
C ARG A 3 5.67 -4.40 -18.39
N LEU A 4 5.03 -4.90 -17.34
CA LEU A 4 5.30 -4.50 -15.96
C LEU A 4 5.53 -5.75 -15.10
N ASP A 5 6.69 -5.83 -14.44
CA ASP A 5 7.07 -6.97 -13.60
C ASP A 5 7.02 -6.56 -12.13
N LEU A 6 5.97 -6.99 -11.44
CA LEU A 6 5.66 -6.60 -10.07
C LEU A 6 6.46 -7.37 -9.03
N ARG A 7 7.28 -8.36 -9.42
CA ARG A 7 8.12 -9.10 -8.46
C ARG A 7 9.13 -8.18 -7.81
N LYS A 8 9.74 -7.29 -8.59
CA LYS A 8 10.66 -6.27 -8.06
C LYS A 8 9.92 -5.26 -7.20
N ASP A 9 8.75 -4.81 -7.65
CA ASP A 9 7.92 -3.88 -6.88
C ASP A 9 7.54 -4.45 -5.51
N PHE A 10 7.15 -5.73 -5.44
CA PHE A 10 6.85 -6.43 -4.20
C PHE A 10 8.03 -6.39 -3.23
N ILE A 11 9.24 -6.71 -3.70
CA ILE A 11 10.47 -6.69 -2.88
C ILE A 11 10.77 -5.26 -2.39
N ASP A 12 10.66 -4.28 -3.28
CA ASP A 12 10.98 -2.89 -2.97
C ASP A 12 9.98 -2.28 -1.96
N ILE A 13 8.68 -2.60 -2.09
CA ILE A 13 7.64 -2.15 -1.15
C ILE A 13 7.75 -2.90 0.18
N TYR A 14 8.04 -4.20 0.17
CA TYR A 14 8.29 -4.96 1.40
C TYR A 14 9.47 -4.38 2.19
N ARG A 15 10.53 -3.99 1.49
CA ARG A 15 11.68 -3.33 2.10
C ARG A 15 11.31 -1.96 2.66
N LEU A 16 10.53 -1.14 1.94
CA LEU A 16 9.98 0.11 2.49
C LEU A 16 9.25 -0.14 3.81
N VAL A 17 8.38 -1.16 3.86
CA VAL A 17 7.65 -1.52 5.09
C VAL A 17 8.62 -1.88 6.21
N SER A 18 9.59 -2.75 5.95
CA SER A 18 10.54 -3.21 6.95
C SER A 18 11.41 -2.08 7.49
N GLU A 19 11.96 -1.24 6.61
CA GLU A 19 12.80 -0.09 6.97
C GLU A 19 12.02 0.95 7.78
N ARG A 20 10.80 1.28 7.36
CA ARG A 20 9.93 2.24 8.06
C ARG A 20 9.51 1.76 9.43
N VAL A 21 9.21 0.47 9.57
CA VAL A 21 8.88 -0.13 10.88
C VAL A 21 10.10 -0.09 11.79
N GLY A 22 11.27 -0.51 11.32
CA GLY A 22 12.51 -0.50 12.11
C GLY A 22 12.99 0.91 12.49
N ALA A 23 12.72 1.90 11.65
CA ALA A 23 13.06 3.30 11.89
C ALA A 23 11.97 4.10 12.64
N PHE A 24 10.86 3.46 13.03
CA PHE A 24 9.74 4.19 13.63
C PHE A 24 10.12 4.85 14.95
N TYR A 25 9.93 6.17 15.02
CA TYR A 25 10.09 6.95 16.24
C TYR A 25 8.91 7.92 16.39
N PRO A 26 8.12 7.85 17.48
CA PRO A 26 6.89 8.63 17.61
C PRO A 26 7.06 10.15 17.45
N ALA A 27 8.19 10.71 17.92
CA ALA A 27 8.38 12.17 17.90
C ALA A 27 8.64 12.71 16.48
N SER A 28 9.11 11.86 15.56
CA SER A 28 9.38 12.21 14.17
C SER A 28 8.44 11.51 13.19
N ASN A 29 7.35 10.89 13.66
CA ASN A 29 6.37 10.25 12.81
C ASN A 29 5.63 11.31 11.97
N ASP A 30 5.82 11.26 10.66
CA ASP A 30 5.01 12.01 9.71
C ASP A 30 3.74 11.20 9.40
N GLY A 31 2.74 11.33 10.27
CA GLY A 31 1.46 10.66 10.15
C GLY A 31 0.41 11.27 11.08
N PRO A 32 -0.86 10.85 10.98
CA PRO A 32 -1.91 11.41 11.81
C PRO A 32 -1.70 11.16 13.31
N GLY A 33 -2.03 12.17 14.10
CA GLY A 33 -1.89 12.15 15.56
C GLY A 33 -0.48 12.40 16.06
N LYS A 34 -0.33 12.40 17.39
CA LYS A 34 0.94 12.58 18.13
C LYS A 34 1.10 11.52 19.22
N GLY A 35 0.44 10.37 19.05
CA GLY A 35 0.47 9.27 20.00
C GLY A 35 1.80 8.51 19.97
N LYS A 36 2.10 7.80 21.06
CA LYS A 36 3.31 6.95 21.15
C LYS A 36 3.14 5.56 20.55
N ARG A 37 1.88 5.18 20.24
CA ARG A 37 1.55 3.84 19.75
C ARG A 37 0.84 3.91 18.41
N VAL A 38 1.25 3.06 17.48
CA VAL A 38 0.61 2.91 16.17
C VAL A 38 -0.72 2.18 16.34
N LYS A 39 -1.76 2.75 15.74
CA LYS A 39 -3.14 2.30 15.79
C LYS A 39 -3.60 1.76 14.44
N ARG A 40 -3.06 2.33 13.36
CA ARG A 40 -3.29 1.86 12.00
C ARG A 40 -2.03 2.06 11.16
N ILE A 41 -1.81 1.15 10.23
CA ILE A 41 -0.72 1.16 9.25
C ILE A 41 -1.39 1.18 7.88
N ASP A 42 -1.33 2.31 7.20
CA ASP A 42 -1.92 2.49 5.88
C ASP A 42 -0.84 2.44 4.81
N LEU A 43 -1.02 1.54 3.85
CA LEU A 43 -0.24 1.47 2.63
C LEU A 43 -1.11 1.98 1.48
N GLY A 44 -1.00 3.29 1.24
CA GLY A 44 -1.74 3.98 0.19
C GLY A 44 -1.01 3.92 -1.15
N TYR A 45 -1.74 4.04 -2.26
CA TYR A 45 -1.13 4.09 -3.58
C TYR A 45 -1.95 4.90 -4.58
N GLN A 46 -1.27 5.27 -5.67
CA GLN A 46 -1.83 5.90 -6.85
C GLN A 46 -1.02 5.41 -8.04
N PHE A 47 -1.65 5.18 -9.20
CA PHE A 47 -0.94 4.58 -10.32
C PHE A 47 -1.06 5.30 -11.65
N ASP A 48 -2.02 6.21 -11.85
CA ASP A 48 -2.38 6.76 -13.17
C ASP A 48 -1.98 8.24 -13.41
N GLN A 49 -1.63 9.03 -12.39
CA GLN A 49 -1.20 10.43 -12.55
C GLN A 49 0.29 10.61 -12.25
N ALA A 50 0.83 9.87 -11.26
CA ALA A 50 2.23 9.98 -10.87
C ALA A 50 2.86 8.61 -10.57
N GLY A 51 2.08 7.64 -10.09
CA GLY A 51 2.59 6.33 -9.72
C GLY A 51 3.43 6.39 -8.44
N TRP A 52 2.84 6.02 -7.30
CA TRP A 52 3.55 5.96 -6.03
C TRP A 52 2.88 5.01 -5.04
N VAL A 53 3.63 4.64 -4.00
CA VAL A 53 3.14 3.95 -2.80
C VAL A 53 3.56 4.74 -1.57
N ALA A 54 2.71 4.92 -0.58
CA ALA A 54 3.04 5.62 0.67
C ALA A 54 2.69 4.78 1.89
N LEU A 55 3.61 4.67 2.84
CA LEU A 55 3.39 3.98 4.11
C LEU A 55 3.25 4.97 5.26
N VAL A 56 2.06 5.06 5.84
CA VAL A 56 1.74 6.00 6.92
C VAL A 56 1.36 5.27 8.19
N PHE A 57 1.89 5.73 9.32
CA PHE A 57 1.52 5.24 10.64
C PHE A 57 0.59 6.23 11.33
N ASP A 58 -0.65 5.80 11.59
CA ASP A 58 -1.62 6.57 12.34
C ASP A 58 -1.51 6.26 13.83
N THR A 59 -1.38 7.31 14.64
CA THR A 59 -1.25 7.23 16.10
C THR A 59 -2.44 7.87 16.84
N ARG A 60 -3.46 8.35 16.11
CA ARG A 60 -4.70 8.89 16.68
C ARG A 60 -5.39 7.81 17.52
N ARG A 61 -6.04 8.23 18.60
CA ARG A 61 -6.72 7.30 19.51
C ARG A 61 -7.86 6.55 18.81
N ASP A 62 -8.49 7.22 17.86
CA ASP A 62 -9.66 6.85 17.07
C ASP A 62 -9.31 6.65 15.58
N ALA A 63 -8.07 6.22 15.27
CA ALA A 63 -7.62 5.95 13.90
C ALA A 63 -8.58 5.01 13.14
N GLN A 64 -8.93 5.40 11.90
CA GLN A 64 -9.86 4.72 11.01
C GLN A 64 -9.42 4.93 9.54
N PRO A 65 -9.90 4.12 8.57
CA PRO A 65 -9.74 4.40 7.15
C PRO A 65 -10.60 5.61 6.75
N ASP A 66 -10.15 6.81 7.10
CA ASP A 66 -10.86 8.08 6.87
C ASP A 66 -10.09 9.00 5.91
N GLY A 67 -9.09 8.46 5.21
CA GLY A 67 -8.27 9.20 4.25
C GLY A 67 -7.31 10.21 4.87
N GLN A 68 -7.20 10.37 6.19
CA GLN A 68 -6.27 11.37 6.77
C GLN A 68 -4.80 11.10 6.48
N TRP A 69 -4.44 9.85 6.15
CA TRP A 69 -3.10 9.51 5.71
C TRP A 69 -2.67 10.26 4.43
N ASN A 70 -3.61 10.72 3.60
CA ASN A 70 -3.33 11.45 2.36
C ASN A 70 -2.52 12.74 2.59
N ALA A 71 -2.72 13.42 3.72
CA ALA A 71 -1.96 14.62 4.07
C ALA A 71 -0.46 14.35 4.32
N HIS A 72 -0.07 13.08 4.44
CA HIS A 72 1.27 12.63 4.79
C HIS A 72 1.97 11.88 3.63
N ILE A 73 1.48 11.98 2.40
CA ILE A 73 2.07 11.24 1.26
C ILE A 73 3.52 11.68 0.99
N GLN A 74 3.79 12.98 0.91
CA GLN A 74 5.07 13.49 0.38
C GLN A 74 6.30 13.01 1.16
N GLY A 75 6.22 12.93 2.49
CA GLY A 75 7.31 12.46 3.35
C GLY A 75 7.46 10.93 3.42
N ASN A 76 6.47 10.19 2.92
CA ASN A 76 6.34 8.75 3.10
C ASN A 76 6.26 7.96 1.78
N LYS A 77 6.33 8.65 0.64
CA LYS A 77 6.15 8.04 -0.68
C LYS A 77 7.39 7.36 -1.20
N LEU A 78 7.14 6.33 -1.98
CA LEU A 78 8.09 5.60 -2.80
C LEU A 78 7.58 5.65 -4.25
N GLU A 79 8.36 6.28 -5.12
CA GLU A 79 7.97 6.55 -6.50
C GLU A 79 7.88 5.27 -7.34
N ARG A 80 6.88 5.24 -8.23
CA ARG A 80 6.57 4.16 -9.18
C ARG A 80 6.18 4.73 -10.55
N PRO A 81 7.06 5.50 -11.22
CA PRO A 81 6.75 6.11 -12.51
C PRO A 81 6.43 5.09 -13.61
N LYS A 82 6.86 3.84 -13.45
CA LYS A 82 6.51 2.74 -14.39
C LYS A 82 5.05 2.32 -14.30
N TRP A 83 4.36 2.58 -13.18
CA TRP A 83 2.94 2.28 -13.01
C TRP A 83 2.13 3.27 -13.85
N GLN A 84 2.42 4.57 -13.75
CA GLN A 84 1.83 5.61 -14.61
C GLN A 84 2.06 5.31 -16.08
N ALA A 85 3.32 5.07 -16.47
CA ALA A 85 3.65 4.77 -17.86
C ALA A 85 3.04 3.45 -18.39
N ALA A 86 2.52 2.59 -17.51
CA ALA A 86 1.75 1.41 -17.89
C ALA A 86 0.25 1.73 -17.98
N ALA A 87 -0.28 2.54 -17.06
CA ALA A 87 -1.67 2.99 -17.07
C ALA A 87 -1.97 3.82 -18.33
N GLU A 88 -1.13 4.80 -18.65
CA GLU A 88 -1.22 5.62 -19.87
C GLU A 88 -1.17 4.75 -21.14
N ALA A 89 -0.27 3.77 -21.18
CA ALA A 89 -0.19 2.84 -22.31
C ALA A 89 -1.47 1.98 -22.42
N ASN A 90 -2.08 1.62 -21.29
CA ASN A 90 -3.29 0.82 -21.26
C ASN A 90 -4.51 1.55 -21.83
N GLU A 91 -4.49 2.86 -22.03
CA GLU A 91 -5.60 3.55 -22.71
C GLU A 91 -5.82 3.05 -24.14
N VAL A 92 -4.76 2.59 -24.82
CA VAL A 92 -4.81 2.24 -26.25
C VAL A 92 -4.20 0.88 -26.60
N GLU A 93 -3.35 0.31 -25.74
CA GLU A 93 -2.72 -0.99 -25.99
C GLU A 93 -2.81 -1.93 -24.77
N PRO A 94 -2.81 -3.25 -24.99
CA PRO A 94 -2.75 -4.19 -23.87
C PRO A 94 -1.42 -4.05 -23.11
N VAL A 95 -1.47 -4.34 -21.81
CA VAL A 95 -0.31 -4.36 -20.92
C VAL A 95 -0.14 -5.74 -20.31
N LEU A 96 1.06 -6.29 -20.39
CA LEU A 96 1.37 -7.58 -19.79
C LEU A 96 2.00 -7.41 -18.41
N PHE A 97 1.30 -7.87 -17.38
CA PHE A 97 1.80 -7.95 -16.01
C PHE A 97 2.50 -9.28 -15.75
N THR A 98 3.59 -9.25 -14.98
CA THR A 98 4.11 -10.42 -14.26
C THR A 98 3.87 -10.17 -12.78
N LEU A 99 2.98 -10.97 -12.18
CA LEU A 99 2.57 -10.88 -10.79
C LEU A 99 3.66 -11.41 -9.84
N PRO A 100 3.57 -11.15 -8.53
CA PRO A 100 4.58 -11.60 -7.56
C PRO A 100 4.84 -13.10 -7.53
N ASP A 101 3.82 -13.91 -7.81
CA ASP A 101 3.91 -15.38 -7.93
C ASP A 101 4.52 -15.85 -9.26
N GLY A 102 4.83 -14.93 -10.17
CA GLY A 102 5.34 -15.21 -11.52
C GLY A 102 4.25 -15.42 -12.57
N THR A 103 2.97 -15.45 -12.18
CA THR A 103 1.83 -15.53 -13.10
C THR A 103 1.84 -14.33 -14.03
N ARG A 104 1.57 -14.57 -15.32
CA ARG A 104 1.47 -13.52 -16.32
C ARG A 104 0.01 -13.23 -16.63
N ARG A 105 -0.36 -11.96 -16.65
CA ARG A 105 -1.73 -11.51 -16.94
C ARG A 105 -1.69 -10.40 -17.98
N GLU A 106 -2.33 -10.63 -19.11
CA GLU A 106 -2.50 -9.60 -20.14
C GLU A 106 -3.78 -8.82 -19.83
N ILE A 107 -3.65 -7.50 -19.76
CA ILE A 107 -4.73 -6.59 -19.41
C ILE A 107 -5.14 -5.84 -20.67
N PRO A 108 -6.40 -5.99 -21.15
CA PRO A 108 -6.89 -5.29 -22.33
C PRO A 108 -6.83 -3.77 -22.19
N PRO A 109 -6.85 -3.01 -23.30
CA PRO A 109 -6.95 -1.57 -23.21
C PRO A 109 -8.19 -1.09 -22.44
N GLY A 110 -8.08 0.04 -21.73
CA GLY A 110 -9.17 0.68 -20.99
C GLY A 110 -9.60 -0.05 -19.71
N SER A 111 -8.74 -0.92 -19.15
CA SER A 111 -9.09 -1.77 -17.99
C SER A 111 -8.63 -1.14 -16.66
N TYR A 112 -9.15 0.04 -16.33
CA TYR A 112 -8.77 0.77 -15.11
C TYR A 112 -8.94 -0.06 -13.82
N ASP A 113 -10.09 -0.70 -13.66
CA ASP A 113 -10.42 -1.49 -12.45
C ASP A 113 -9.49 -2.69 -12.23
N GLU A 114 -8.93 -3.25 -13.31
CA GLU A 114 -7.93 -4.32 -13.23
C GLU A 114 -6.60 -3.78 -12.68
N PHE A 115 -6.19 -2.57 -13.07
CA PHE A 115 -5.00 -1.92 -12.50
C PHE A 115 -5.21 -1.60 -11.02
N VAL A 116 -6.36 -1.03 -10.67
CA VAL A 116 -6.76 -0.77 -9.28
C VAL A 116 -6.59 -2.05 -8.46
N THR A 117 -7.20 -3.15 -8.90
CA THR A 117 -7.17 -4.43 -8.18
C THR A 117 -5.77 -5.03 -8.10
N ILE A 118 -5.02 -5.05 -9.21
CA ILE A 118 -3.67 -5.64 -9.25
C ILE A 118 -2.71 -4.94 -8.29
N PHE A 119 -2.72 -3.60 -8.24
CA PHE A 119 -1.87 -2.86 -7.31
C PHE A 119 -2.36 -2.95 -5.86
N GLY A 120 -3.68 -2.93 -5.62
CA GLY A 120 -4.25 -3.14 -4.29
C GLY A 120 -3.86 -4.50 -3.70
N ASP A 121 -4.00 -5.57 -4.50
CA ASP A 121 -3.63 -6.94 -4.10
C ASP A 121 -2.11 -7.10 -3.92
N LEU A 122 -1.29 -6.44 -4.73
CA LEU A 122 0.16 -6.38 -4.53
C LEU A 122 0.50 -5.85 -3.14
N LEU A 123 -0.07 -4.70 -2.76
CA LEU A 123 0.17 -4.05 -1.48
C LEU A 123 -0.38 -4.87 -0.30
N LYS A 124 -1.56 -5.44 -0.46
CA LYS A 124 -2.15 -6.37 0.52
C LYS A 124 -1.21 -7.55 0.75
N GLY A 125 -0.72 -8.17 -0.32
CA GLY A 125 0.24 -9.27 -0.26
C GLY A 125 1.52 -8.90 0.49
N VAL A 126 2.04 -7.68 0.28
CA VAL A 126 3.21 -7.18 1.02
C VAL A 126 2.93 -7.08 2.52
N LEU A 127 1.82 -6.45 2.93
CA LEU A 127 1.48 -6.30 4.36
C LEU A 127 1.25 -7.66 5.03
N LEU A 128 0.56 -8.58 4.36
CA LEU A 128 0.34 -9.92 4.87
C LEU A 128 1.65 -10.69 5.03
N LYS A 129 2.57 -10.59 4.06
CA LYS A 129 3.89 -11.19 4.18
C LYS A 129 4.69 -10.57 5.32
N ALA A 130 4.74 -9.24 5.42
CA ALA A 130 5.47 -8.54 6.48
C ALA A 130 4.97 -8.96 7.87
N ARG A 131 3.65 -9.15 8.02
CA ARG A 131 3.08 -9.72 9.25
C ARG A 131 3.56 -11.14 9.51
N LEU A 132 3.49 -12.03 8.53
CA LEU A 132 3.92 -13.43 8.67
C LEU A 132 5.40 -13.54 9.03
N ASP A 133 6.24 -12.67 8.49
CA ASP A 133 7.67 -12.62 8.79
C ASP A 133 7.99 -11.93 10.13
N GLY A 134 6.97 -11.41 10.84
CA GLY A 134 7.15 -10.75 12.14
C GLY A 134 7.69 -9.32 12.08
N VAL A 135 7.66 -8.67 10.91
CA VAL A 135 8.19 -7.29 10.72
C VAL A 135 7.58 -6.32 11.72
N PHE A 136 6.30 -6.45 12.05
CA PHE A 136 5.61 -5.54 12.95
C PHE A 136 5.81 -5.83 14.45
N VAL A 137 6.56 -6.88 14.84
CA VAL A 137 6.70 -7.31 16.25
C VAL A 137 7.22 -6.18 17.14
N ASP A 138 8.28 -5.50 16.70
CA ASP A 138 8.96 -4.44 17.47
C ASP A 138 8.33 -3.06 17.31
N LEU A 139 7.36 -2.90 16.40
CA LEU A 139 6.62 -1.66 16.26
C LEU A 139 5.85 -1.40 17.57
N PRO A 140 5.96 -0.21 18.20
CA PRO A 140 5.18 0.13 19.38
C PRO A 140 3.71 0.31 18.98
N LYS A 141 3.00 -0.80 18.86
CA LYS A 141 1.64 -0.85 18.36
C LYS A 141 0.64 -0.94 19.51
N SER A 142 -0.60 -0.57 19.22
CA SER A 142 -1.72 -0.85 20.10
C SER A 142 -2.20 -2.30 19.91
N PRO A 143 -2.89 -2.92 20.88
CA PRO A 143 -3.33 -4.32 20.76
C PRO A 143 -4.25 -4.62 19.56
N ARG A 144 -4.89 -3.59 18.99
CA ARG A 144 -5.74 -3.70 17.80
C ARG A 144 -5.20 -2.83 16.67
N CYS A 145 -3.88 -2.88 16.46
CA CYS A 145 -3.27 -2.18 15.33
C CYS A 145 -3.72 -2.82 14.02
N GLU A 146 -4.33 -2.04 13.15
CA GLU A 146 -4.90 -2.51 11.88
C GLU A 146 -3.96 -2.21 10.71
N LEU A 147 -3.93 -3.12 9.74
CA LEU A 147 -3.27 -2.98 8.45
C LEU A 147 -4.31 -2.53 7.41
N GLY A 148 -3.95 -1.59 6.56
CA GLY A 148 -4.82 -0.99 5.57
C GLY A 148 -4.14 -0.86 4.21
N VAL A 149 -4.89 -1.11 3.14
CA VAL A 149 -4.51 -0.71 1.78
C VAL A 149 -5.65 0.13 1.22
N GLU A 150 -5.31 1.26 0.62
CA GLU A 150 -6.29 2.18 0.03
C GLU A 150 -5.70 2.79 -1.25
N GLU A 151 -6.48 2.75 -2.33
CA GLU A 151 -6.19 3.55 -3.52
C GLU A 151 -6.53 5.01 -3.19
N HIS A 152 -5.73 5.97 -3.66
CA HIS A 152 -5.79 7.38 -3.27
C HIS A 152 -7.19 8.02 -3.37
N GLU A 153 -7.99 7.63 -4.35
CA GLU A 153 -9.35 8.12 -4.58
C GLU A 153 -10.44 7.15 -4.08
N GLY A 154 -10.04 6.07 -3.39
CA GLY A 154 -10.94 5.12 -2.74
C GLY A 154 -11.47 4.01 -3.66
N ALA A 155 -10.90 3.84 -4.86
CA ALA A 155 -11.32 2.79 -5.79
C ALA A 155 -11.01 1.37 -5.28
N PHE A 156 -10.06 1.24 -4.35
CA PHE A 156 -9.74 0.02 -3.63
C PHE A 156 -9.63 0.30 -2.14
N GLY A 157 -10.16 -0.61 -1.33
CA GLY A 157 -10.03 -0.58 0.13
C GLY A 157 -9.91 -1.98 0.70
N TRP A 158 -8.87 -2.21 1.50
CA TRP A 158 -8.69 -3.45 2.24
C TRP A 158 -8.30 -3.18 3.71
N PRO A 159 -8.90 -3.91 4.68
CA PRO A 159 -10.06 -4.79 4.50
C PRO A 159 -11.32 -4.00 4.16
N VAL A 160 -12.37 -4.70 3.74
CA VAL A 160 -13.72 -4.13 3.69
C VAL A 160 -14.06 -3.58 5.07
N TYR A 161 -14.67 -2.40 5.13
CA TYR A 161 -14.82 -1.61 6.36
C TYR A 161 -15.49 -2.40 7.49
N GLU A 162 -16.54 -3.15 7.17
CA GLU A 162 -17.31 -4.00 8.10
C GLU A 162 -16.52 -5.23 8.59
N GLU A 163 -15.43 -5.58 7.92
CA GLU A 163 -14.60 -6.76 8.22
C GLU A 163 -13.30 -6.42 8.96
N ARG A 164 -13.12 -5.15 9.32
CA ARG A 164 -11.96 -4.68 10.09
C ARG A 164 -11.74 -5.47 11.37
N GLY A 165 -10.47 -5.76 11.64
CA GLY A 165 -10.01 -6.52 12.80
C GLY A 165 -10.14 -8.04 12.65
N ARG A 166 -10.69 -8.55 11.54
CA ARG A 166 -10.75 -10.01 11.29
C ARG A 166 -9.44 -10.54 10.73
N GLU A 167 -9.04 -10.03 9.57
CA GLU A 167 -7.87 -10.54 8.84
C GLU A 167 -6.68 -9.59 8.81
N ASN A 168 -6.83 -8.35 9.30
CA ASN A 168 -5.89 -7.26 9.10
C ASN A 168 -5.24 -6.74 10.40
N LEU A 169 -5.14 -7.54 11.46
CA LEU A 169 -4.35 -7.14 12.63
C LEU A 169 -2.85 -7.32 12.36
N ALA A 170 -2.03 -6.37 12.81
CA ALA A 170 -0.57 -6.31 12.63
C ALA A 170 0.22 -7.10 13.69
#